data_AF-A0A3M1UHX9-F1
#
_entry.id   AF-A0A3M1UHX9-F1
#
_cell.length_a   1.000
_cell.length_b   1.000
_cell.length_c   1.000
_cell.angle_alpha   90.00
_cell.angle_beta   90.00
_cell.angle_gamma   90.00
#
_symmetry.space_group_name_H-M   'P 1'
#
loop_
_entity.id
_entity.type
_entity.pdbx_description
1 polymer ?
#
loop_
_entity_poly.entity_id
_entity_poly.type
_entity_poly.pdbx_seq_one_letter_code
_entity_poly.pdbx_strand_id
1 'polypeptide(L)'
;MRHFVVIGLIAGIAGCWIACQPVSDEARGAQLAQTYCSSCHLFPAPHLLPAHLWEENVLPVMGAYLGYPTSLLPPLSELSMEEQYNIERAGVFPATPQLSQRDWKLIQQYIINQAPAQAEAPAHPLKLQKGLPHFREKIIRFPLQGEAMTTYLGFDTLSGNILAADARSYVFELDSSGQIRNSQRTPSPLVDVLMHPNGNSDWLTIGNIFPNDRKEGIFWQSVQGYGFQARIENLGRPVDFNHADLNQDGLQDVVICSFGHHTGQLAWYEQLPDGRYATHVLSHKPGAVKTEIADLNGDGLPDILALMGQGDEGVFAYLSQGEGQFEQRALLRFPPVYGSSDMKLTDFDQDGDLDLLYVNGDNADYSYSKKAYHGLRIFTNEGQLRFSEAFFAPVFGATRLETADFDLDGDTDIALVAFFPDFEQEPLASFVYFQNISTPSSPWQFEHFGLHQARAGRWLVLNAHDYDRDGDTDLLLGSFTLARVPVPESLRKNWQQQPANLLLLENELNP
;
A
#
# COMPACT_ATOMS: atom_id res chain seq x y z
N MET A 1 -64.17 -18.48 -73.54
CA MET A 1 -63.85 -17.03 -73.55
C MET A 1 -64.17 -16.43 -72.19
N ARG A 2 -63.15 -16.18 -71.37
CA ARG A 2 -63.24 -15.33 -70.18
C ARG A 2 -61.95 -14.53 -70.15
N HIS A 3 -62.06 -13.22 -70.35
CA HIS A 3 -60.97 -12.27 -70.16
C HIS A 3 -61.09 -11.72 -68.74
N PHE A 4 -60.00 -11.77 -67.98
CA PHE A 4 -59.79 -10.93 -66.80
C PHE A 4 -58.41 -10.29 -66.93
N VAL A 5 -58.39 -8.97 -66.80
CA VAL A 5 -57.22 -8.10 -66.90
C VAL A 5 -56.39 -8.22 -65.62
N VAL A 6 -55.09 -8.45 -65.74
CA VAL A 6 -54.12 -8.42 -64.62
C VAL A 6 -53.41 -7.07 -64.65
N ILE A 7 -53.52 -6.31 -63.56
CA ILE A 7 -52.77 -5.08 -63.30
C ILE A 7 -51.50 -5.48 -62.53
N GLY A 8 -50.32 -5.18 -63.08
CA GLY A 8 -49.04 -5.36 -62.42
C GLY A 8 -48.73 -4.19 -61.48
N LEU A 9 -48.50 -4.50 -60.20
CA LEU A 9 -47.97 -3.58 -59.19
C LEU A 9 -46.48 -3.89 -58.99
N ILE A 10 -45.62 -2.96 -59.39
CA ILE A 10 -44.18 -2.98 -59.10
C ILE A 10 -44.00 -2.33 -57.72
N ALA A 11 -43.70 -3.14 -56.70
CA ALA A 11 -43.28 -2.66 -55.39
C ALA A 11 -41.76 -2.41 -55.42
N GLY A 12 -41.36 -1.14 -55.31
CA GLY A 12 -39.96 -0.75 -55.15
C GLY A 12 -39.45 -1.10 -53.75
N ILE A 13 -38.37 -1.88 -53.68
CA ILE A 13 -37.62 -2.14 -52.46
C ILE A 13 -36.79 -0.88 -52.16
N ALA A 14 -37.22 -0.08 -51.20
CA ALA A 14 -36.41 0.98 -50.64
C ALA A 14 -35.38 0.34 -49.68
N GLY A 15 -34.12 0.27 -50.12
CA GLY A 15 -33.01 -0.12 -49.26
C GLY A 15 -32.77 0.95 -48.19
N CYS A 16 -32.99 0.61 -46.92
CA CYS A 16 -32.53 1.40 -45.79
C CYS A 16 -31.00 1.30 -45.73
N TRP A 17 -30.31 2.29 -46.30
CA TRP A 17 -28.90 2.54 -46.00
C TRP A 17 -28.84 3.21 -44.62
N ILE A 18 -28.56 2.44 -43.57
CA ILE A 18 -28.11 3.02 -42.30
C ILE A 18 -26.72 3.57 -42.59
N ALA A 19 -26.62 4.87 -42.84
CA ALA A 19 -25.33 5.55 -42.90
C ALA A 19 -24.69 5.47 -41.51
N CYS A 20 -23.62 4.69 -41.35
CA CYS A 20 -22.73 4.79 -40.21
C CYS A 20 -22.23 6.24 -40.14
N GLN A 21 -22.67 7.01 -39.16
CA GLN A 21 -22.06 8.30 -38.87
C GLN A 21 -20.59 8.05 -38.50
N PRO A 22 -19.63 8.88 -38.98
CA PRO A 22 -18.25 8.75 -38.56
C PRO A 22 -18.17 8.96 -37.05
N VAL A 23 -17.59 7.99 -36.34
CA VAL A 23 -17.29 8.09 -34.92
C VAL A 23 -16.36 9.30 -34.74
N SER A 24 -16.69 10.22 -33.83
CA SER A 24 -15.84 11.37 -33.55
C SER A 24 -14.47 10.92 -33.03
N ASP A 25 -13.43 11.70 -33.27
CA ASP A 25 -12.09 11.43 -32.74
C ASP A 25 -12.11 11.29 -31.20
N GLU A 26 -12.97 12.05 -30.51
CA GLU A 26 -13.19 11.94 -29.07
C GLU A 26 -13.81 10.60 -28.66
N ALA A 27 -14.90 10.16 -29.32
CA ALA A 27 -15.54 8.88 -29.01
C ALA A 27 -14.60 7.70 -29.32
N ARG A 28 -13.79 7.82 -30.38
CA ARG A 28 -12.74 6.84 -30.69
C ARG A 28 -11.63 6.86 -29.64
N GLY A 29 -11.17 8.02 -29.20
CA GLY A 29 -10.19 8.18 -28.13
C GLY A 29 -10.65 7.54 -26.83
N ALA A 30 -11.91 7.75 -26.43
CA ALA A 30 -12.53 7.12 -25.27
C ALA A 30 -12.54 5.58 -25.37
N GLN A 31 -12.97 5.03 -26.52
CA GLN A 31 -12.99 3.59 -26.75
C GLN A 31 -11.58 2.99 -26.70
N LEU A 32 -10.61 3.65 -27.33
CA LEU A 32 -9.22 3.23 -27.32
C LEU A 32 -8.64 3.28 -25.89
N ALA A 33 -8.90 4.35 -25.14
CA ALA A 33 -8.45 4.49 -23.76
C ALA A 33 -9.02 3.36 -22.89
N GLN A 34 -10.33 3.08 -23.03
CA GLN A 34 -10.95 1.96 -22.32
C GLN A 34 -10.34 0.61 -22.70
N THR A 35 -9.95 0.41 -23.96
CA THR A 35 -9.40 -0.87 -24.42
C THR A 35 -7.96 -1.08 -23.95
N TYR A 36 -7.10 -0.07 -24.12
CA TYR A 36 -5.67 -0.20 -23.85
C TYR A 36 -5.31 0.14 -22.40
N CYS A 37 -5.93 1.14 -21.80
CA CYS A 37 -5.63 1.61 -20.45
C CYS A 37 -6.38 0.85 -19.34
N SER A 38 -7.18 -0.17 -19.68
CA SER A 38 -7.77 -1.12 -18.71
C SER A 38 -7.28 -2.56 -18.89
N SER A 39 -6.22 -2.76 -19.68
CA SER A 39 -5.71 -4.09 -20.00
C SER A 39 -4.86 -4.70 -18.87
N CYS A 40 -4.16 -3.85 -18.11
CA CYS A 40 -3.27 -4.27 -17.03
C CYS A 40 -3.87 -4.11 -15.63
N HIS A 41 -4.67 -3.07 -15.44
CA HIS A 41 -5.24 -2.63 -14.17
C HIS A 41 -6.60 -1.95 -14.40
N LEU A 42 -7.28 -1.52 -13.33
CA LEU A 42 -8.52 -0.77 -13.44
C LEU A 42 -8.31 0.51 -14.27
N PHE A 43 -9.30 0.87 -15.10
CA PHE A 43 -9.22 2.05 -15.96
C PHE A 43 -9.02 3.33 -15.13
N PRO A 44 -7.91 4.07 -15.32
CA PRO A 44 -7.67 5.28 -14.55
C PRO A 44 -8.46 6.43 -15.20
N ALA A 45 -9.60 6.75 -14.61
CA ALA A 45 -10.50 7.76 -15.16
C ALA A 45 -9.82 9.15 -15.24
N PRO A 46 -10.04 9.93 -16.33
CA PRO A 46 -9.36 11.22 -16.52
C PRO A 46 -9.53 12.21 -15.36
N HIS A 47 -10.67 12.19 -14.67
CA HIS A 47 -10.96 13.11 -13.58
C HIS A 47 -10.09 12.91 -12.31
N LEU A 48 -9.38 11.77 -12.21
CA LEU A 48 -8.57 11.45 -11.03
C LEU A 48 -7.32 12.32 -10.89
N LEU A 49 -6.89 13.01 -11.95
CA LEU A 49 -5.73 13.90 -11.94
C LEU A 49 -5.98 15.16 -12.79
N PRO A 50 -5.33 16.28 -12.45
CA PRO A 50 -5.27 17.45 -13.31
C PRO A 50 -4.70 17.14 -14.71
N ALA A 51 -5.21 17.82 -15.73
CA ALA A 51 -4.79 17.67 -17.12
C ALA A 51 -3.27 17.82 -17.34
N HIS A 52 -2.62 18.75 -16.63
CA HIS A 52 -1.18 18.96 -16.75
C HIS A 52 -0.36 17.76 -16.22
N LEU A 53 -0.79 17.10 -15.13
CA LEU A 53 -0.09 15.91 -14.62
C LEU A 53 -0.26 14.71 -15.56
N TRP A 54 -1.42 14.60 -16.20
CA TRP A 54 -1.62 13.62 -17.26
C TRP A 54 -0.66 13.85 -18.42
N GLU A 55 -0.62 15.08 -18.95
CA GLU A 55 0.16 15.44 -20.13
C GLU A 55 1.68 15.34 -19.88
N GLU A 56 2.14 15.90 -18.77
CA GLU A 56 3.57 16.10 -18.50
C GLU A 56 4.23 14.88 -17.85
N ASN A 57 3.47 14.04 -17.14
CA ASN A 57 4.05 12.97 -16.33
C ASN A 57 3.46 11.58 -16.60
N VAL A 58 2.14 11.42 -16.46
CA VAL A 58 1.53 10.08 -16.43
C VAL A 58 1.42 9.47 -17.84
N LEU A 59 0.90 10.20 -18.83
CA LEU A 59 0.78 9.68 -20.21
C LEU A 59 2.14 9.33 -20.83
N PRO A 60 3.23 10.12 -20.68
CA PRO A 60 4.54 9.72 -21.16
C PRO A 60 5.04 8.40 -20.57
N VAL A 61 4.84 8.16 -19.26
CA VAL A 61 5.22 6.89 -18.61
C VAL A 61 4.32 5.75 -19.09
N MET A 62 3.00 5.94 -19.16
CA MET A 62 2.08 4.94 -19.73
C MET A 62 2.44 4.60 -21.18
N GLY A 63 2.88 5.60 -21.94
CA GLY A 63 3.39 5.43 -23.30
C GLY A 63 4.53 4.42 -23.36
N ALA A 64 5.47 4.44 -22.40
CA ALA A 64 6.58 3.50 -22.34
C ALA A 64 6.11 2.05 -22.23
N TYR A 65 5.11 1.78 -21.39
CA TYR A 65 4.47 0.47 -21.27
C TYR A 65 3.73 0.03 -22.54
N LEU A 66 3.44 0.95 -23.45
CA LEU A 66 2.85 0.68 -24.77
C LEU A 66 3.87 0.72 -25.91
N GLY A 67 5.17 0.83 -25.60
CA GLY A 67 6.27 0.86 -26.57
C GLY A 67 6.62 2.25 -27.14
N TYR A 68 6.19 3.33 -26.47
CA TYR A 68 6.56 4.72 -26.79
C TYR A 68 7.58 5.25 -25.77
N PRO A 69 8.87 5.40 -26.14
CA PRO A 69 9.90 5.82 -25.20
C PRO A 69 9.65 7.23 -24.65
N THR A 70 10.09 7.46 -23.42
CA THR A 70 10.00 8.75 -22.70
C THR A 70 11.33 9.07 -22.02
N SER A 71 11.63 10.35 -21.84
CA SER A 71 12.80 10.82 -21.08
C SER A 71 12.56 10.84 -19.57
N LEU A 72 11.34 10.57 -19.11
CA LEU A 72 11.00 10.50 -17.68
C LEU A 72 11.49 9.21 -17.01
N LEU A 73 11.79 8.18 -17.81
CA LEU A 73 12.36 6.93 -17.34
C LEU A 73 13.83 6.87 -17.78
N PRO A 74 14.75 6.40 -16.91
CA PRO A 74 16.12 6.16 -17.33
C PRO A 74 16.13 5.09 -18.43
N PRO A 75 16.95 5.24 -19.48
CA PRO A 75 17.18 4.17 -20.43
C PRO A 75 17.60 2.88 -19.72
N LEU A 76 17.14 1.71 -20.16
CA LEU A 76 17.51 0.43 -19.55
C LEU A 76 19.04 0.21 -19.53
N SER A 77 19.77 0.81 -20.46
CA SER A 77 21.24 0.78 -20.52
C SER A 77 21.94 1.52 -19.38
N GLU A 78 21.23 2.38 -18.64
CA GLU A 78 21.75 3.08 -17.47
C GLU A 78 21.51 2.30 -16.15
N LEU A 79 20.72 1.22 -16.21
CA LEU A 79 20.47 0.33 -15.08
C LEU A 79 21.59 -0.70 -14.92
N SER A 80 21.62 -1.38 -13.77
CA SER A 80 22.52 -2.52 -13.59
C SER A 80 22.16 -3.66 -14.54
N MET A 81 23.13 -4.53 -14.89
CA MET A 81 22.88 -5.69 -15.76
C MET A 81 21.78 -6.61 -15.22
N GLU A 82 21.67 -6.74 -13.89
CA GLU A 82 20.64 -7.54 -13.24
C GLU A 82 19.24 -6.92 -13.44
N GLU A 83 19.10 -5.62 -13.19
CA GLU A 83 17.83 -4.91 -13.38
C GLU A 83 17.40 -4.93 -14.84
N GLN A 84 18.33 -4.68 -15.77
CA GLN A 84 18.06 -4.77 -17.20
C GLN A 84 17.53 -6.17 -17.56
N TYR A 85 18.22 -7.23 -17.13
CA TYR A 85 17.80 -8.62 -17.37
C TYR A 85 16.41 -8.92 -16.82
N ASN A 86 16.11 -8.49 -15.58
CA ASN A 86 14.83 -8.74 -14.92
C ASN A 86 13.68 -8.01 -15.65
N ILE A 87 13.87 -6.75 -16.01
CA ILE A 87 12.87 -5.94 -16.73
C ILE A 87 12.62 -6.48 -18.14
N GLU A 88 13.68 -6.80 -18.89
CA GLU A 88 13.57 -7.33 -20.25
C GLU A 88 12.89 -8.70 -20.27
N ARG A 89 13.26 -9.60 -19.35
CA ARG A 89 12.65 -10.94 -19.22
C ARG A 89 11.18 -10.86 -18.85
N ALA A 90 10.78 -9.90 -18.02
CA ALA A 90 9.40 -9.66 -17.66
C ALA A 90 8.58 -9.01 -18.79
N GLY A 91 9.24 -8.50 -19.84
CA GLY A 91 8.55 -7.90 -20.98
C GLY A 91 7.82 -6.59 -20.63
N VAL A 92 8.31 -5.87 -19.62
CA VAL A 92 7.63 -4.67 -19.08
C VAL A 92 7.46 -3.58 -20.14
N PHE A 93 8.49 -3.35 -20.95
CA PHE A 93 8.50 -2.35 -22.02
C PHE A 93 8.58 -3.04 -23.38
N PRO A 94 7.51 -3.02 -24.19
CA PRO A 94 7.53 -3.62 -25.51
C PRO A 94 8.54 -2.93 -26.44
N ALA A 95 9.31 -3.72 -27.19
CA ALA A 95 10.28 -3.19 -28.15
C ALA A 95 9.63 -2.47 -29.36
N THR A 96 8.34 -2.70 -29.58
CA THR A 96 7.55 -2.09 -30.67
C THR A 96 6.23 -1.53 -30.15
N PRO A 97 5.76 -0.38 -30.67
CA PRO A 97 4.47 0.19 -30.27
C PRO A 97 3.29 -0.77 -30.41
N GLN A 98 2.45 -0.86 -29.39
CA GLN A 98 1.28 -1.77 -29.35
C GLN A 98 0.06 -1.23 -30.09
N LEU A 99 0.08 0.04 -30.48
CA LEU A 99 -0.98 0.72 -31.23
C LEU A 99 -0.37 1.76 -32.16
N SER A 100 -1.15 2.27 -33.12
CA SER A 100 -0.66 3.29 -34.04
C SER A 100 -0.41 4.63 -33.33
N GLN A 101 0.55 5.42 -33.82
CA GLN A 101 0.81 6.75 -33.26
C GLN A 101 -0.42 7.66 -33.32
N ARG A 102 -1.29 7.46 -34.31
CA ARG A 102 -2.57 8.17 -34.42
C ARG A 102 -3.50 7.79 -33.25
N ASP A 103 -3.67 6.50 -33.00
CA ASP A 103 -4.57 6.01 -31.95
C ASP A 103 -4.04 6.42 -30.57
N TRP A 104 -2.72 6.38 -30.35
CA TRP A 104 -2.12 6.89 -29.10
C TRP A 104 -2.42 8.38 -28.88
N LYS A 105 -2.29 9.22 -29.92
CA LYS A 105 -2.66 10.64 -29.82
C LYS A 105 -4.13 10.86 -29.50
N LEU A 106 -5.04 10.02 -30.02
CA LEU A 106 -6.46 10.10 -29.69
C LEU A 106 -6.73 9.76 -28.22
N ILE A 107 -6.03 8.78 -27.65
CA ILE A 107 -6.09 8.46 -26.21
C ILE A 107 -5.62 9.66 -25.39
N GLN A 108 -4.45 10.22 -25.72
CA GLN A 108 -3.88 11.37 -25.01
C GLN A 108 -4.84 12.56 -25.03
N GLN A 109 -5.39 12.89 -26.21
CA GLN A 109 -6.36 13.99 -26.38
C GLN A 109 -7.63 13.75 -25.57
N TYR A 110 -8.19 12.54 -25.59
CA TYR A 110 -9.37 12.21 -24.80
C TYR A 110 -9.11 12.39 -23.30
N ILE A 111 -8.01 11.83 -22.78
CA ILE A 111 -7.67 11.92 -21.35
C ILE A 111 -7.46 13.38 -20.95
N ILE A 112 -6.65 14.14 -21.68
CA ILE A 112 -6.34 15.55 -21.35
C ILE A 112 -7.61 16.42 -21.41
N ASN A 113 -8.47 16.21 -22.41
CA ASN A 113 -9.69 17.02 -22.57
C ASN A 113 -10.74 16.74 -21.48
N GLN A 114 -10.77 15.52 -20.94
CA GLN A 114 -11.73 15.10 -19.91
C GLN A 114 -11.19 15.28 -18.48
N ALA A 115 -9.90 15.54 -18.34
CA ALA A 115 -9.27 15.81 -17.05
C ALA A 115 -9.57 17.24 -16.56
N PRO A 116 -9.75 17.45 -15.25
CA PRO A 116 -9.96 18.78 -14.68
C PRO A 116 -8.69 19.62 -14.79
N ALA A 117 -8.83 20.95 -14.74
CA ALA A 117 -7.68 21.85 -14.75
C ALA A 117 -6.87 21.79 -13.44
N GLN A 118 -7.52 21.47 -12.32
CA GLN A 118 -6.97 21.43 -10.97
C GLN A 118 -7.49 20.21 -10.22
N ALA A 119 -6.80 19.82 -9.15
CA ALA A 119 -7.22 18.69 -8.34
C ALA A 119 -8.52 19.04 -7.61
N GLU A 120 -9.42 18.07 -7.52
CA GLU A 120 -10.65 18.23 -6.76
C GLU A 120 -10.36 18.31 -5.26
N ALA A 121 -11.11 19.14 -4.55
CA ALA A 121 -11.07 19.19 -3.10
C ALA A 121 -11.96 18.07 -2.50
N PRO A 122 -11.61 17.51 -1.34
CA PRO A 122 -12.46 16.53 -0.67
C PRO A 122 -13.81 17.14 -0.31
N ALA A 123 -14.89 16.38 -0.54
CA ALA A 123 -16.26 16.81 -0.25
C ALA A 123 -16.48 17.14 1.24
N HIS A 124 -15.86 16.36 2.12
CA HIS A 124 -15.92 16.52 3.57
C HIS A 124 -14.49 16.58 4.14
N PRO A 125 -13.83 17.74 4.11
CA PRO A 125 -12.47 17.89 4.64
C PRO A 125 -12.40 17.50 6.12
N LEU A 126 -11.34 16.79 6.48
CA LEU A 126 -11.08 16.39 7.87
C LEU A 126 -10.89 17.63 8.75
N LYS A 127 -11.57 17.64 9.90
CA LYS A 127 -11.42 18.68 10.93
C LYS A 127 -10.69 18.08 12.12
N LEU A 128 -9.46 18.53 12.35
CA LEU A 128 -8.61 18.04 13.43
C LEU A 128 -8.68 18.93 14.66
N GLN A 129 -8.85 18.30 15.82
CA GLN A 129 -8.56 18.88 17.12
C GLN A 129 -7.06 18.75 17.39
N LYS A 130 -6.43 19.80 17.94
CA LYS A 130 -5.01 19.75 18.26
C LYS A 130 -4.81 19.19 19.65
N GLY A 131 -3.94 18.19 19.74
CA GLY A 131 -3.65 17.45 20.95
C GLY A 131 -4.43 16.15 21.02
N LEU A 132 -3.79 15.12 21.56
CA LEU A 132 -4.38 13.81 21.74
C LEU A 132 -4.98 13.71 23.16
N PRO A 133 -6.20 13.19 23.31
CA PRO A 133 -6.69 12.79 24.62
C PRO A 133 -5.87 11.59 25.10
N HIS A 134 -5.64 11.47 26.41
CA HIS A 134 -4.99 10.34 27.08
C HIS A 134 -3.51 10.06 26.74
N PHE A 135 -2.97 10.57 25.64
CA PHE A 135 -1.58 10.33 25.24
C PHE A 135 -0.62 11.46 25.62
N ARG A 136 0.53 11.08 26.18
CA ARG A 136 1.71 11.93 26.35
C ARG A 136 2.71 11.73 25.21
N GLU A 137 3.04 12.82 24.52
CA GLU A 137 3.99 12.82 23.41
C GLU A 137 5.47 12.93 23.86
N LYS A 138 6.28 11.90 23.58
CA LYS A 138 7.71 11.83 23.93
C LYS A 138 8.59 11.60 22.70
N ILE A 139 9.40 12.60 22.36
CA ILE A 139 10.36 12.51 21.25
C ILE A 139 11.60 11.72 21.66
N ILE A 140 11.95 10.72 20.86
CA ILE A 140 13.21 9.96 20.98
C ILE A 140 14.12 10.30 19.80
N ARG A 141 15.39 10.56 20.09
CA ARG A 141 16.42 10.90 19.09
C ARG A 141 17.57 9.91 19.16
N PHE A 142 17.99 9.45 17.99
CA PHE A 142 19.14 8.57 17.87
C PHE A 142 20.43 9.40 17.78
N PRO A 143 21.58 8.84 18.18
CA PRO A 143 22.87 9.53 18.10
C PRO A 143 23.43 9.63 16.68
N LEU A 144 22.63 9.33 15.66
CA LEU A 144 23.04 9.32 14.26
C LEU A 144 22.94 10.73 13.68
N GLN A 145 24.01 11.19 13.01
CA GLN A 145 23.99 12.45 12.29
C GLN A 145 23.16 12.35 11.01
N GLY A 146 22.53 13.46 10.61
CA GLY A 146 21.76 13.56 9.37
C GLY A 146 20.29 13.22 9.56
N GLU A 147 19.65 12.72 8.51
CA GLU A 147 18.21 12.52 8.45
C GLU A 147 17.75 11.28 9.26
N ALA A 148 16.51 11.34 9.78
CA ALA A 148 15.82 10.17 10.29
C ALA A 148 15.35 9.32 9.11
N MET A 149 15.54 8.01 9.20
CA MET A 149 15.20 7.07 8.13
C MET A 149 14.74 5.75 8.74
N THR A 150 13.81 5.81 9.69
CA THR A 150 13.28 4.64 10.38
C THR A 150 12.56 3.73 9.39
N THR A 151 12.85 2.43 9.43
CA THR A 151 12.31 1.42 8.50
C THR A 151 11.50 0.34 9.19
N TYR A 152 11.67 0.15 10.49
CA TYR A 152 10.92 -0.83 11.28
C TYR A 152 10.78 -0.35 12.73
N LEU A 153 9.66 -0.72 13.34
CA LEU A 153 9.35 -0.57 14.76
C LEU A 153 8.71 -1.85 15.27
N GLY A 154 9.05 -2.25 16.49
CA GLY A 154 8.42 -3.38 17.15
C GLY A 154 8.75 -3.44 18.64
N PHE A 155 8.20 -4.44 19.31
CA PHE A 155 8.43 -4.69 20.72
C PHE A 155 8.86 -6.14 20.96
N ASP A 156 9.95 -6.33 21.67
CA ASP A 156 10.38 -7.64 22.13
C ASP A 156 9.78 -7.91 23.51
N THR A 157 8.70 -8.71 23.53
CA THR A 157 7.98 -9.07 24.77
C THR A 157 8.84 -9.88 25.75
N LEU A 158 9.91 -10.54 25.30
CA LEU A 158 10.80 -11.32 26.16
C LEU A 158 11.75 -10.41 26.94
N SER A 159 12.36 -9.42 26.27
CA SER A 159 13.27 -8.47 26.92
C SER A 159 12.57 -7.24 27.49
N GLY A 160 11.36 -6.92 27.02
CA GLY A 160 10.64 -5.68 27.32
C GLY A 160 11.24 -4.46 26.62
N ASN A 161 11.99 -4.66 25.53
CA ASN A 161 12.66 -3.60 24.80
C ASN A 161 11.92 -3.26 23.51
N ILE A 162 11.97 -1.98 23.14
CA ILE A 162 11.57 -1.46 21.84
C ILE A 162 12.66 -1.78 20.82
N LEU A 163 12.27 -2.30 19.66
CA LEU A 163 13.12 -2.48 18.50
C LEU A 163 12.84 -1.37 17.48
N ALA A 164 13.89 -0.69 17.02
CA ALA A 164 13.78 0.29 15.94
C ALA A 164 14.93 0.14 14.95
N ALA A 165 14.61 0.04 13.66
CA ALA A 165 15.62 -0.06 12.60
C ALA A 165 15.64 1.16 11.69
N ASP A 166 16.77 1.36 11.00
CA ASP A 166 16.91 2.44 10.02
C ASP A 166 17.48 2.00 8.67
N ALA A 167 17.33 2.88 7.67
CA ALA A 167 17.80 2.67 6.31
C ALA A 167 19.34 2.61 6.15
N ARG A 168 20.11 2.84 7.23
CA ARG A 168 21.58 2.64 7.28
C ARG A 168 21.94 1.24 7.81
N SER A 169 20.93 0.39 7.97
CA SER A 169 21.03 -0.99 8.45
C SER A 169 21.45 -1.08 9.91
N TYR A 170 21.11 -0.08 10.73
CA TYR A 170 21.17 -0.22 12.17
C TYR A 170 19.85 -0.76 12.71
N VAL A 171 19.94 -1.60 13.74
CA VAL A 171 18.83 -2.01 14.61
C VAL A 171 19.20 -1.59 16.02
N PHE A 172 18.33 -0.83 16.66
CA PHE A 172 18.47 -0.32 18.02
C PHE A 172 17.50 -1.05 18.94
N GLU A 173 18.00 -1.48 20.08
CA GLU A 173 17.18 -1.91 21.22
C GLU A 173 17.12 -0.75 22.21
N LEU A 174 15.91 -0.30 22.53
CA LEU A 174 15.67 0.76 23.49
C LEU A 174 14.85 0.20 24.66
N ASP A 175 15.07 0.73 25.86
CA ASP A 175 14.13 0.48 26.95
C ASP A 175 12.85 1.33 26.78
N SER A 176 11.86 1.13 27.65
CA SER A 176 10.61 1.92 27.69
C SER A 176 10.84 3.43 27.89
N SER A 177 11.99 3.83 28.44
CA SER A 177 12.35 5.25 28.54
C SER A 177 12.81 5.86 27.21
N GLY A 178 13.03 5.03 26.17
CA GLY A 178 13.60 5.43 24.89
C GLY A 178 15.13 5.55 24.92
N GLN A 179 15.80 5.00 25.93
CA GLN A 179 17.25 4.96 25.99
C GLN A 179 17.78 3.74 25.24
N ILE A 180 18.69 3.96 24.28
CA ILE A 180 19.36 2.88 23.56
C ILE A 180 20.20 2.04 24.52
N ARG A 181 19.88 0.76 24.61
CA ARG A 181 20.57 -0.26 25.41
C ARG A 181 21.58 -1.03 24.58
N ASN A 182 21.22 -1.33 23.33
CA ASN A 182 22.06 -2.07 22.41
C ASN A 182 21.86 -1.59 20.97
N SER A 183 22.81 -1.90 20.10
CA SER A 183 22.67 -1.67 18.67
C SER A 183 23.46 -2.72 17.90
N GLN A 184 22.88 -3.18 16.79
CA GLN A 184 23.55 -4.08 15.86
C GLN A 184 23.34 -3.63 14.41
N ARG A 185 24.10 -4.22 13.49
CA ARG A 185 23.95 -4.00 12.06
C ARG A 185 23.44 -5.25 11.36
N THR A 186 22.57 -5.03 10.39
CA THR A 186 22.13 -6.04 9.42
C THR A 186 22.85 -5.83 8.08
N PRO A 187 22.85 -6.83 7.18
CA PRO A 187 23.46 -6.70 5.85
C PRO A 187 22.78 -5.64 4.96
N SER A 188 21.48 -5.45 5.12
CA SER A 188 20.68 -4.39 4.50
C SER A 188 19.56 -3.96 5.46
N PRO A 189 18.84 -2.84 5.20
CA PRO A 189 17.83 -2.33 6.13
C PRO A 189 16.78 -3.37 6.51
N LEU A 190 16.52 -3.47 7.81
CA LEU A 190 15.47 -4.32 8.37
C LEU A 190 14.12 -3.62 8.19
N VAL A 191 13.12 -4.36 7.70
CA VAL A 191 11.77 -3.83 7.42
C VAL A 191 10.67 -4.58 8.14
N ASP A 192 10.93 -5.81 8.61
CA ASP A 192 9.95 -6.59 9.35
C ASP A 192 10.64 -7.61 10.28
N VAL A 193 10.01 -7.92 11.41
CA VAL A 193 10.48 -8.88 12.41
C VAL A 193 9.31 -9.56 13.09
N LEU A 194 9.42 -10.88 13.27
CA LEU A 194 8.59 -11.70 14.12
C LEU A 194 9.43 -12.26 15.27
N MET A 195 9.05 -11.97 16.51
CA MET A 195 9.68 -12.54 17.70
C MET A 195 8.89 -13.77 18.16
N HIS A 196 9.57 -14.90 18.35
CA HIS A 196 8.96 -16.14 18.81
C HIS A 196 9.04 -16.27 20.34
N PRO A 197 8.05 -16.87 21.02
CA PRO A 197 8.05 -17.03 22.48
C PRO A 197 9.23 -17.85 23.04
N ASN A 198 9.89 -18.64 22.19
CA ASN A 198 11.07 -19.44 22.54
C ASN A 198 12.38 -18.64 22.45
N GLY A 199 12.34 -17.35 22.11
CA GLY A 199 13.52 -16.49 21.95
C GLY A 199 14.18 -16.54 20.57
N ASN A 200 13.66 -17.35 19.65
CA ASN A 200 14.02 -17.23 18.23
C ASN A 200 13.31 -16.03 17.61
N SER A 201 13.76 -15.62 16.43
CA SER A 201 13.14 -14.51 15.70
C SER A 201 13.41 -14.60 14.22
N ASP A 202 12.44 -14.16 13.44
CA ASP A 202 12.50 -14.16 11.99
C ASP A 202 12.55 -12.71 11.51
N TRP A 203 13.51 -12.39 10.65
CA TRP A 203 13.86 -11.02 10.27
C TRP A 203 13.84 -10.88 8.75
N LEU A 204 13.27 -9.78 8.25
CA LEU A 204 13.22 -9.48 6.83
C LEU A 204 14.03 -8.24 6.50
N THR A 205 15.01 -8.40 5.61
CA THR A 205 15.84 -7.30 5.14
C THR A 205 15.57 -7.02 3.66
N ILE A 206 15.42 -5.73 3.32
CA ILE A 206 14.88 -5.29 2.01
C ILE A 206 15.90 -5.28 0.87
N GLY A 207 17.20 -5.31 1.17
CA GLY A 207 18.24 -5.00 0.19
C GLY A 207 18.33 -3.48 -0.02
N ASN A 208 18.13 -3.03 -1.26
CA ASN A 208 18.06 -1.59 -1.54
C ASN A 208 16.63 -1.05 -1.37
N ILE A 209 16.48 -0.10 -0.45
CA ILE A 209 15.18 0.53 -0.13
C ILE A 209 14.63 1.41 -1.27
N PHE A 210 15.49 1.98 -2.11
CA PHE A 210 15.06 2.82 -3.22
C PHE A 210 14.49 1.97 -4.37
N PRO A 211 13.59 2.50 -5.21
CA PRO A 211 13.00 1.73 -6.32
C PRO A 211 14.05 1.08 -7.22
N ASN A 212 14.00 -0.25 -7.32
CA ASN A 212 14.91 -1.07 -8.13
C ASN A 212 14.31 -2.48 -8.32
N ASP A 213 14.82 -3.21 -9.31
CA ASP A 213 14.40 -4.58 -9.66
C ASP A 213 15.44 -5.64 -9.28
N ARG A 214 16.34 -5.35 -8.33
CA ARG A 214 17.36 -6.30 -7.86
C ARG A 214 16.80 -7.24 -6.80
N LYS A 215 17.39 -8.43 -6.73
CA LYS A 215 17.02 -9.48 -5.79
C LYS A 215 18.00 -9.56 -4.63
N GLU A 216 18.05 -8.49 -3.84
CA GLU A 216 19.00 -8.33 -2.72
C GLU A 216 18.37 -8.58 -1.34
N GLY A 217 17.05 -8.79 -1.26
CA GLY A 217 16.34 -9.03 -0.02
C GLY A 217 16.55 -10.44 0.51
N ILE A 218 16.53 -10.57 1.84
CA ILE A 218 16.79 -11.84 2.54
C ILE A 218 15.87 -11.96 3.75
N PHE A 219 15.27 -13.14 3.90
CA PHE A 219 14.61 -13.61 5.11
C PHE A 219 15.60 -14.43 5.95
N TRP A 220 15.72 -14.04 7.22
CA TRP A 220 16.66 -14.61 8.18
C TRP A 220 15.88 -15.27 9.31
N GLN A 221 16.42 -16.36 9.85
CA GLN A 221 15.96 -16.94 11.10
C GLN A 221 17.09 -16.90 12.12
N SER A 222 16.78 -16.40 13.31
CA SER A 222 17.67 -16.44 14.46
C SER A 222 17.39 -17.70 15.26
N VAL A 223 18.46 -18.41 15.64
CA VAL A 223 18.37 -19.51 16.58
C VAL A 223 19.14 -19.12 17.82
N GLN A 224 18.47 -19.15 18.97
CA GLN A 224 19.06 -18.75 20.25
C GLN A 224 20.39 -19.49 20.47
N GLY A 225 21.47 -18.73 20.64
CA GLY A 225 22.83 -19.26 20.84
C GLY A 225 23.62 -19.61 19.57
N TYR A 226 23.01 -19.55 18.38
CA TYR A 226 23.65 -19.87 17.10
C TYR A 226 23.66 -18.71 16.08
N GLY A 227 22.96 -17.61 16.38
CA GLY A 227 22.94 -16.40 15.55
C GLY A 227 21.93 -16.47 14.40
N PHE A 228 22.05 -15.54 13.45
CA PHE A 228 21.17 -15.42 12.28
C PHE A 228 21.65 -16.30 11.12
N GLN A 229 20.71 -16.99 10.48
CA GLN A 229 20.93 -17.77 9.27
C GLN A 229 20.02 -17.25 8.16
N ALA A 230 20.56 -17.01 6.96
CA ALA A 230 19.76 -16.75 5.78
C ALA A 230 18.99 -18.02 5.40
N ARG A 231 17.67 -17.91 5.21
CA ARG A 231 16.82 -19.08 4.91
C ARG A 231 16.10 -18.94 3.56
N ILE A 232 15.76 -17.72 3.16
CA ILE A 232 15.24 -17.42 1.84
C ILE A 232 16.00 -16.20 1.31
N GLU A 233 16.72 -16.38 0.22
CA GLU A 233 17.58 -15.37 -0.41
C GLU A 233 17.05 -15.00 -1.80
N ASN A 234 17.59 -13.93 -2.39
CA ASN A 234 17.22 -13.42 -3.70
C ASN A 234 15.76 -12.91 -3.80
N LEU A 235 15.30 -12.22 -2.75
CA LEU A 235 13.98 -11.59 -2.71
C LEU A 235 14.02 -10.19 -3.38
N GLY A 236 13.01 -9.90 -4.19
CA GLY A 236 12.89 -8.63 -4.93
C GLY A 236 12.26 -7.53 -4.07
N ARG A 237 13.09 -6.81 -3.31
CA ARG A 237 12.67 -5.71 -2.41
C ARG A 237 11.48 -6.11 -1.50
N PRO A 238 11.66 -7.10 -0.60
CA PRO A 238 10.59 -7.58 0.26
C PRO A 238 10.25 -6.57 1.37
N VAL A 239 8.99 -6.48 1.76
CA VAL A 239 8.47 -5.44 2.66
C VAL A 239 7.62 -5.95 3.84
N ASP A 240 7.11 -7.18 3.76
CA ASP A 240 6.20 -7.78 4.75
C ASP A 240 6.31 -9.31 4.66
N PHE A 241 6.19 -9.99 5.79
CA PHE A 241 6.03 -11.45 5.81
C PHE A 241 5.09 -11.94 6.92
N ASN A 242 4.44 -13.08 6.69
CA ASN A 242 3.57 -13.74 7.64
C ASN A 242 3.81 -15.25 7.68
N HIS A 243 3.46 -15.90 8.80
CA HIS A 243 3.59 -17.34 8.99
C HIS A 243 2.23 -18.03 9.08
N ALA A 244 2.13 -19.21 8.46
CA ALA A 244 1.03 -20.15 8.66
C ALA A 244 1.41 -21.54 8.14
N ASP A 245 0.70 -22.58 8.59
CA ASP A 245 0.77 -23.92 8.02
C ASP A 245 -0.18 -24.01 6.82
N LEU A 246 0.30 -23.63 5.63
CA LEU A 246 -0.55 -23.38 4.45
C LEU A 246 -0.92 -24.67 3.72
N ASN A 247 -0.13 -25.74 3.91
CA ASN A 247 -0.37 -27.06 3.33
C ASN A 247 -0.89 -28.09 4.35
N GLN A 248 -1.05 -27.70 5.63
CA GLN A 248 -1.51 -28.54 6.75
C GLN A 248 -0.59 -29.72 7.06
N ASP A 249 0.72 -29.57 6.86
CA ASP A 249 1.72 -30.60 7.15
C ASP A 249 2.31 -30.52 8.57
N GLY A 250 1.91 -29.50 9.35
CA GLY A 250 2.36 -29.24 10.70
C GLY A 250 3.62 -28.38 10.81
N LEU A 251 4.17 -27.89 9.69
CA LEU A 251 5.28 -26.95 9.62
C LEU A 251 4.77 -25.53 9.36
N GLN A 252 5.55 -24.52 9.77
CA GLN A 252 5.18 -23.12 9.57
C GLN A 252 5.84 -22.59 8.30
N ASP A 253 5.02 -22.34 7.29
CA ASP A 253 5.41 -21.73 6.03
C ASP A 253 5.52 -20.20 6.20
N VAL A 254 6.08 -19.55 5.17
CA VAL A 254 6.25 -18.09 5.15
C VAL A 254 5.64 -17.52 3.89
N VAL A 255 4.74 -16.55 4.00
CA VAL A 255 4.28 -15.70 2.90
C VAL A 255 5.14 -14.44 2.89
N ILE A 256 5.69 -14.06 1.74
CA ILE A 256 6.52 -12.84 1.62
C ILE A 256 6.00 -11.95 0.50
N CYS A 257 5.77 -10.68 0.84
CA CYS A 257 5.47 -9.60 -0.09
C CYS A 257 6.76 -9.04 -0.67
N SER A 258 7.09 -9.40 -1.92
CA SER A 258 8.19 -8.80 -2.68
C SER A 258 7.66 -7.66 -3.54
N PHE A 259 7.69 -6.44 -3.00
CA PHE A 259 7.15 -5.25 -3.64
C PHE A 259 7.80 -5.00 -5.01
N GLY A 260 9.13 -5.12 -5.08
CA GLY A 260 9.92 -4.94 -6.31
C GLY A 260 9.88 -3.51 -6.89
N HIS A 261 9.87 -3.31 -8.21
CA HIS A 261 9.66 -2.00 -8.84
C HIS A 261 8.87 -2.16 -10.14
N HIS A 262 9.52 -2.47 -11.27
CA HIS A 262 8.79 -2.85 -12.49
C HIS A 262 8.34 -4.32 -12.45
N THR A 263 9.11 -5.13 -11.74
CA THR A 263 8.87 -6.54 -11.43
C THR A 263 8.61 -6.67 -9.93
N GLY A 264 8.05 -7.80 -9.50
CA GLY A 264 7.87 -8.13 -8.09
C GLY A 264 7.13 -9.45 -7.97
N GLN A 265 6.71 -9.79 -6.76
CA GLN A 265 6.13 -11.11 -6.49
C GLN A 265 5.37 -11.16 -5.17
N LEU A 266 4.27 -11.92 -5.16
CA LEU A 266 3.73 -12.53 -3.95
C LEU A 266 3.98 -14.03 -4.01
N ALA A 267 4.59 -14.60 -2.98
CA ALA A 267 4.88 -16.03 -2.90
C ALA A 267 4.79 -16.53 -1.47
N TRP A 268 4.45 -17.80 -1.32
CA TRP A 268 4.66 -18.53 -0.09
C TRP A 268 5.81 -19.52 -0.24
N TYR A 269 6.45 -19.81 0.88
CA TYR A 269 7.65 -20.62 0.98
C TYR A 269 7.33 -21.76 1.93
N GLU A 270 7.13 -22.94 1.35
CA GLU A 270 6.83 -24.18 2.05
C GLU A 270 8.04 -24.64 2.87
N GLN A 271 7.89 -24.76 4.18
CA GLN A 271 8.94 -25.30 5.02
C GLN A 271 8.99 -26.82 4.84
N LEU A 272 10.11 -27.33 4.34
CA LEU A 272 10.32 -28.77 4.19
C LEU A 272 10.82 -29.39 5.51
N PRO A 273 10.64 -30.71 5.73
CA PRO A 273 11.10 -31.40 6.95
C PRO A 273 12.61 -31.30 7.23
N ASP A 274 13.42 -30.98 6.21
CA ASP A 274 14.86 -30.76 6.35
C ASP A 274 15.24 -29.29 6.64
N GLY A 275 14.25 -28.42 6.83
CA GLY A 275 14.38 -27.00 7.11
C GLY A 275 14.63 -26.13 5.86
N ARG A 276 14.72 -26.69 4.66
CA ARG A 276 14.77 -25.87 3.43
C ARG A 276 13.38 -25.35 3.08
N TYR A 277 13.33 -24.36 2.20
CA TYR A 277 12.08 -23.78 1.72
C TYR A 277 11.87 -24.09 0.23
N ALA A 278 10.67 -24.53 -0.14
CA ALA A 278 10.22 -24.62 -1.53
C ALA A 278 9.34 -23.41 -1.89
N THR A 279 9.60 -22.77 -3.03
CA THR A 279 8.88 -21.54 -3.42
C THR A 279 7.64 -21.85 -4.25
N HIS A 280 6.51 -21.27 -3.85
CA HIS A 280 5.24 -21.34 -4.56
C HIS A 280 4.75 -19.93 -4.87
N VAL A 281 4.63 -19.60 -6.16
CA VAL A 281 4.29 -18.24 -6.59
C VAL A 281 2.79 -18.06 -6.66
N LEU A 282 2.25 -17.10 -5.91
CA LEU A 282 0.84 -16.73 -5.94
C LEU A 282 0.58 -15.68 -7.02
N SER A 283 1.49 -14.72 -7.19
CA SER A 283 1.40 -13.68 -8.22
C SER A 283 2.79 -13.23 -8.66
N HIS A 284 2.97 -13.03 -9.97
CA HIS A 284 4.17 -12.44 -10.58
C HIS A 284 4.07 -10.91 -10.75
N LYS A 285 3.00 -10.28 -10.24
CA LYS A 285 2.82 -8.84 -10.34
C LYS A 285 3.67 -8.10 -9.29
N PRO A 286 4.19 -6.90 -9.60
CA PRO A 286 4.81 -6.03 -8.61
C PRO A 286 3.79 -5.51 -7.61
N GLY A 287 4.28 -4.89 -6.54
CA GLY A 287 3.48 -4.10 -5.62
C GLY A 287 2.78 -4.88 -4.51
N ALA A 288 3.19 -6.12 -4.21
CA ALA A 288 2.73 -6.78 -2.99
C ALA A 288 3.22 -5.98 -1.77
N VAL A 289 2.29 -5.44 -0.98
CA VAL A 289 2.58 -4.51 0.13
C VAL A 289 2.45 -5.20 1.48
N LYS A 290 1.37 -5.93 1.67
CA LYS A 290 1.00 -6.54 2.94
C LYS A 290 0.15 -7.77 2.74
N THR A 291 0.29 -8.72 3.65
CA THR A 291 -0.58 -9.88 3.75
C THR A 291 -1.20 -10.00 5.14
N GLU A 292 -2.37 -10.63 5.20
CA GLU A 292 -2.95 -11.16 6.43
C GLU A 292 -3.42 -12.59 6.19
N ILE A 293 -3.31 -13.43 7.21
CA ILE A 293 -3.66 -14.85 7.12
C ILE A 293 -4.77 -15.13 8.13
N ALA A 294 -5.90 -15.63 7.62
CA ALA A 294 -7.08 -15.96 8.40
C ALA A 294 -7.92 -17.01 7.66
N ASP A 295 -8.81 -17.69 8.37
CA ASP A 295 -9.88 -18.47 7.72
C ASP A 295 -10.97 -17.48 7.25
N LEU A 296 -10.89 -17.08 5.98
CA LEU A 296 -11.73 -16.01 5.43
C LEU A 296 -13.13 -16.51 5.05
N ASN A 297 -13.29 -17.82 4.86
CA ASN A 297 -14.54 -18.42 4.35
C ASN A 297 -15.22 -19.38 5.35
N GLY A 298 -14.59 -19.66 6.49
CA GLY A 298 -15.09 -20.51 7.57
C GLY A 298 -14.90 -22.02 7.34
N ASP A 299 -13.97 -22.45 6.48
CA ASP A 299 -13.71 -23.86 6.16
C ASP A 299 -12.62 -24.50 7.03
N GLY A 300 -11.97 -23.72 7.89
CA GLY A 300 -10.90 -24.15 8.79
C GLY A 300 -9.52 -24.22 8.13
N LEU A 301 -9.36 -23.73 6.90
CA LEU A 301 -8.08 -23.60 6.21
C LEU A 301 -7.55 -22.16 6.31
N PRO A 302 -6.21 -21.96 6.41
CA PRO A 302 -5.65 -20.62 6.37
C PRO A 302 -5.68 -20.07 4.93
N ASP A 303 -6.41 -18.98 4.75
CA ASP A 303 -6.44 -18.21 3.51
C ASP A 303 -5.48 -17.02 3.59
N ILE A 304 -5.04 -16.50 2.44
CA ILE A 304 -4.15 -15.34 2.36
C ILE A 304 -4.93 -14.16 1.77
N LEU A 305 -5.06 -13.07 2.53
CA LEU A 305 -5.45 -11.78 2.00
C LEU A 305 -4.21 -10.99 1.62
N ALA A 306 -4.15 -10.44 0.41
CA ALA A 306 -3.01 -9.64 -0.06
C ALA A 306 -3.44 -8.27 -0.58
N LEU A 307 -2.72 -7.25 -0.10
CA LEU A 307 -2.79 -5.89 -0.64
C LEU A 307 -1.75 -5.74 -1.75
N MET A 308 -2.22 -5.40 -2.95
CA MET A 308 -1.38 -4.99 -4.06
C MET A 308 -1.49 -3.47 -4.22
N GLY A 309 -0.39 -2.75 -4.07
CA GLY A 309 -0.31 -1.29 -4.15
C GLY A 309 0.41 -0.75 -5.38
N GLN A 310 0.82 -1.62 -6.30
CA GLN A 310 1.34 -1.21 -7.60
C GLN A 310 0.87 -2.18 -8.69
N GLY A 311 0.79 -1.70 -9.93
CA GLY A 311 0.29 -2.50 -11.05
C GLY A 311 -1.23 -2.63 -11.00
N ASP A 312 -1.75 -3.82 -10.69
CA ASP A 312 -3.19 -4.06 -10.50
C ASP A 312 -3.53 -3.82 -9.03
N GLU A 313 -3.70 -2.54 -8.66
CA GLU A 313 -4.01 -2.13 -7.29
C GLU A 313 -5.34 -2.73 -6.81
N GLY A 314 -5.32 -3.34 -5.62
CA GLY A 314 -6.49 -4.00 -5.08
C GLY A 314 -6.18 -4.92 -3.91
N VAL A 315 -7.26 -5.51 -3.39
CA VAL A 315 -7.23 -6.52 -2.34
C VAL A 315 -7.68 -7.83 -2.95
N PHE A 316 -6.83 -8.85 -2.81
CA PHE A 316 -7.03 -10.17 -3.40
C PHE A 316 -6.99 -11.22 -2.30
N ALA A 317 -7.97 -12.11 -2.28
CA ALA A 317 -7.94 -13.32 -1.47
C ALA A 317 -7.36 -14.47 -2.28
N TYR A 318 -6.55 -15.30 -1.63
CA TYR A 318 -6.11 -16.59 -2.10
C TYR A 318 -6.72 -17.60 -1.12
N LEU A 319 -7.85 -18.18 -1.54
CA LEU A 319 -8.63 -19.10 -0.73
C LEU A 319 -8.04 -20.51 -0.83
N SER A 320 -7.63 -21.09 0.28
CA SER A 320 -7.04 -22.42 0.33
C SER A 320 -8.04 -23.46 -0.17
N GLN A 321 -7.54 -24.39 -0.97
CA GLN A 321 -8.27 -25.57 -1.44
C GLN A 321 -7.70 -26.85 -0.80
N GLY A 322 -6.86 -26.68 0.23
CA GLY A 322 -6.06 -27.74 0.83
C GLY A 322 -4.79 -28.06 0.04
N GLU A 323 -3.86 -28.77 0.67
CA GLU A 323 -2.60 -29.25 0.06
C GLU A 323 -1.79 -28.13 -0.63
N GLY A 324 -1.82 -26.90 -0.07
CA GLY A 324 -1.10 -25.74 -0.60
C GLY A 324 -1.63 -25.18 -1.93
N GLN A 325 -2.84 -25.57 -2.34
CA GLN A 325 -3.51 -25.02 -3.52
C GLN A 325 -4.39 -23.83 -3.14
N PHE A 326 -4.45 -22.80 -3.99
CA PHE A 326 -5.22 -21.59 -3.73
C PHE A 326 -6.07 -21.16 -4.93
N GLU A 327 -7.31 -20.78 -4.68
CA GLU A 327 -8.16 -20.05 -5.63
C GLU A 327 -8.00 -18.53 -5.40
N GLN A 328 -7.54 -17.81 -6.43
CA GLN A 328 -7.45 -16.35 -6.35
C GLN A 328 -8.80 -15.69 -6.65
N ARG A 329 -9.24 -14.79 -5.76
CA ARG A 329 -10.41 -13.92 -5.94
C ARG A 329 -10.03 -12.45 -5.73
N ALA A 330 -10.36 -11.59 -6.69
CA ALA A 330 -10.28 -10.14 -6.48
C ALA A 330 -11.48 -9.69 -5.65
N LEU A 331 -11.22 -9.08 -4.48
CA LEU A 331 -12.25 -8.58 -3.58
C LEU A 331 -12.55 -7.11 -3.84
N LEU A 332 -11.49 -6.30 -3.92
CA LEU A 332 -11.55 -4.88 -4.24
C LEU A 332 -10.49 -4.55 -5.28
N ARG A 333 -10.79 -3.58 -6.15
CA ARG A 333 -9.85 -3.05 -7.14
C ARG A 333 -9.91 -1.54 -7.14
N PHE A 334 -8.74 -0.93 -7.25
CA PHE A 334 -8.57 0.51 -7.18
C PHE A 334 -7.87 1.03 -8.44
N PRO A 335 -8.11 2.30 -8.82
CA PRO A 335 -7.28 2.94 -9.84
C PRO A 335 -5.81 2.98 -9.40
N PRO A 336 -4.84 2.82 -10.32
CA PRO A 336 -3.39 2.75 -10.02
C PRO A 336 -2.76 4.06 -9.53
N VAL A 337 -3.58 5.02 -9.13
CA VAL A 337 -3.21 6.36 -8.65
C VAL A 337 -3.68 6.58 -7.21
N TYR A 338 -4.32 5.57 -6.61
CA TYR A 338 -4.79 5.63 -5.23
C TYR A 338 -3.64 5.55 -4.24
N GLY A 339 -2.56 4.84 -4.55
CA GLY A 339 -1.42 4.71 -3.65
C GLY A 339 -1.77 3.85 -2.43
N SER A 340 -2.36 2.68 -2.67
CA SER A 340 -2.71 1.70 -1.63
C SER A 340 -1.48 1.35 -0.78
N SER A 341 -1.56 1.57 0.54
CA SER A 341 -0.36 1.56 1.40
C SER A 341 -0.40 0.63 2.60
N ASP A 342 -1.59 0.37 3.17
CA ASP A 342 -1.75 -0.53 4.30
C ASP A 342 -3.20 -1.04 4.39
N MET A 343 -3.38 -2.17 5.05
CA MET A 343 -4.69 -2.72 5.36
C MET A 343 -4.67 -3.45 6.71
N LYS A 344 -5.85 -3.62 7.31
CA LYS A 344 -6.09 -4.51 8.45
C LYS A 344 -7.43 -5.22 8.36
N LEU A 345 -7.48 -6.48 8.78
CA LEU A 345 -8.73 -7.16 9.11
C LEU A 345 -9.04 -7.05 10.59
N THR A 346 -10.27 -6.64 10.90
CA THR A 346 -10.80 -6.63 12.27
C THR A 346 -12.32 -6.68 12.21
N ASP A 347 -12.94 -7.33 13.18
CA ASP A 347 -14.40 -7.24 13.36
C ASP A 347 -14.72 -5.86 13.96
N PHE A 348 -14.86 -4.84 13.10
CA PHE A 348 -14.88 -3.44 13.53
C PHE A 348 -16.25 -3.04 14.08
N ASP A 349 -17.32 -3.58 13.51
CA ASP A 349 -18.70 -3.33 13.96
C ASP A 349 -19.25 -4.40 14.93
N GLN A 350 -18.42 -5.39 15.30
CA GLN A 350 -18.71 -6.46 16.26
C GLN A 350 -19.86 -7.38 15.83
N ASP A 351 -20.02 -7.59 14.52
CA ASP A 351 -21.02 -8.51 13.96
C ASP A 351 -20.52 -9.96 13.79
N GLY A 352 -19.21 -10.16 13.95
CA GLY A 352 -18.53 -11.45 13.89
C GLY A 352 -17.90 -11.77 12.54
N ASP A 353 -18.12 -10.96 11.51
CA ASP A 353 -17.41 -11.03 10.23
C ASP A 353 -16.21 -10.06 10.25
N LEU A 354 -15.06 -10.48 9.71
CA LEU A 354 -13.90 -9.58 9.64
C LEU A 354 -14.10 -8.49 8.57
N ASP A 355 -14.07 -7.24 8.99
CA ASP A 355 -14.08 -6.05 8.13
C ASP A 355 -12.69 -5.67 7.66
N LEU A 356 -12.62 -4.90 6.58
CA LEU A 356 -11.36 -4.43 6.00
C LEU A 356 -11.18 -2.93 6.22
N LEU A 357 -10.19 -2.57 7.03
CA LEU A 357 -9.65 -1.22 7.07
C LEU A 357 -8.57 -1.08 6.00
N TYR A 358 -8.62 0.02 5.26
CA TYR A 358 -7.71 0.27 4.14
C TYR A 358 -7.28 1.73 4.15
N VAL A 359 -5.99 1.96 3.95
CA VAL A 359 -5.46 3.31 3.74
C VAL A 359 -4.74 3.43 2.42
N ASN A 360 -4.96 4.58 1.80
CA ASN A 360 -4.29 4.95 0.56
C ASN A 360 -3.83 6.40 0.63
N GLY A 361 -2.65 6.62 0.10
CA GLY A 361 -2.06 7.93 0.19
C GLY A 361 -0.64 8.04 -0.31
N ASP A 362 -0.03 6.95 -0.78
CA ASP A 362 1.26 7.08 -1.44
C ASP A 362 1.17 8.06 -2.61
N ASN A 363 2.15 8.95 -2.67
CA ASN A 363 2.21 10.06 -3.60
C ASN A 363 3.63 10.23 -4.12
N ALA A 364 4.53 9.26 -3.86
CA ALA A 364 5.91 9.25 -4.36
C ALA A 364 6.03 8.72 -5.80
N ASP A 365 5.03 9.01 -6.63
CA ASP A 365 4.93 8.57 -8.03
C ASP A 365 5.09 9.75 -9.00
N TYR A 366 4.74 9.52 -10.27
CA TYR A 366 4.77 10.54 -11.32
C TYR A 366 3.65 11.57 -11.23
N SER A 367 2.75 11.49 -10.24
CA SER A 367 1.52 12.27 -10.19
C SER A 367 1.38 13.10 -8.90
N TYR A 368 2.49 13.44 -8.23
CA TYR A 368 2.48 14.16 -6.94
C TYR A 368 1.47 15.31 -6.89
N SER A 369 0.39 15.12 -6.13
CA SER A 369 -0.67 16.12 -5.94
C SER A 369 -1.49 15.86 -4.68
N LYS A 370 -2.23 16.85 -4.19
CA LYS A 370 -3.29 16.61 -3.19
C LYS A 370 -4.44 15.87 -3.89
N LYS A 371 -4.73 14.63 -3.48
CA LYS A 371 -5.74 13.76 -4.10
C LYS A 371 -6.88 13.56 -3.11
N ALA A 372 -8.07 14.07 -3.44
CA ALA A 372 -9.23 14.06 -2.53
C ALA A 372 -9.68 12.66 -2.09
N TYR A 373 -9.29 11.63 -2.83
CA TYR A 373 -9.56 10.22 -2.54
C TYR A 373 -8.45 9.52 -1.73
N HIS A 374 -7.41 10.23 -1.27
CA HIS A 374 -6.46 9.70 -0.27
C HIS A 374 -7.10 9.74 1.11
N GLY A 375 -6.92 8.67 1.89
CA GLY A 375 -7.40 8.62 3.26
C GLY A 375 -7.61 7.23 3.81
N LEU A 376 -8.46 7.18 4.83
CA LEU A 376 -8.91 5.97 5.53
C LEU A 376 -10.26 5.53 4.97
N ARG A 377 -10.40 4.23 4.72
CA ARG A 377 -11.67 3.58 4.41
C ARG A 377 -11.91 2.41 5.33
N ILE A 378 -13.19 2.17 5.62
CA ILE A 378 -13.65 0.94 6.26
C ILE A 378 -14.64 0.29 5.29
N PHE A 379 -14.37 -0.96 4.96
CA PHE A 379 -15.26 -1.79 4.17
C PHE A 379 -15.85 -2.88 5.05
N THR A 380 -17.18 -2.89 5.20
CA THR A 380 -17.90 -3.94 5.93
C THR A 380 -17.97 -5.21 5.12
N ASN A 381 -17.82 -6.37 5.78
CA ASN A 381 -18.02 -7.66 5.13
C ASN A 381 -19.49 -8.09 5.20
N GLU A 382 -20.21 -7.95 4.09
CA GLU A 382 -21.63 -8.31 3.97
C GLU A 382 -21.84 -9.84 3.80
N GLY A 383 -20.95 -10.63 4.39
CA GLY A 383 -20.82 -12.08 4.24
C GLY A 383 -20.29 -12.55 2.89
N GLN A 384 -19.67 -13.74 2.89
CA GLN A 384 -19.12 -14.41 1.70
C GLN A 384 -18.04 -13.57 0.98
N LEU A 385 -17.27 -12.79 1.75
CA LEU A 385 -16.21 -11.92 1.26
C LEU A 385 -16.73 -10.88 0.25
N ARG A 386 -17.87 -10.27 0.58
CA ARG A 386 -18.45 -9.18 -0.20
C ARG A 386 -18.31 -7.90 0.60
N PHE A 387 -17.36 -7.08 0.22
CA PHE A 387 -17.02 -5.86 0.92
C PHE A 387 -17.78 -4.66 0.36
N SER A 388 -18.34 -3.82 1.23
CA SER A 388 -18.93 -2.52 0.87
C SER A 388 -18.31 -1.37 1.66
N GLU A 389 -18.02 -0.25 1.00
CA GLU A 389 -17.47 0.93 1.69
C GLU A 389 -18.54 1.52 2.63
N ALA A 390 -18.29 1.43 3.93
CA ALA A 390 -19.17 1.96 4.97
C ALA A 390 -18.72 3.34 5.44
N PHE A 391 -17.41 3.62 5.36
CA PHE A 391 -16.81 4.87 5.82
C PHE A 391 -15.64 5.32 4.94
N PHE A 392 -15.52 6.63 4.75
CA PHE A 392 -14.35 7.27 4.15
C PHE A 392 -14.03 8.60 4.85
N ALA A 393 -12.77 8.76 5.27
CA ALA A 393 -12.23 10.02 5.77
C ALA A 393 -11.04 10.48 4.92
N PRO A 394 -11.08 11.69 4.32
CA PRO A 394 -10.00 12.17 3.48
C PRO A 394 -8.79 12.60 4.33
N VAL A 395 -7.68 11.88 4.16
CA VAL A 395 -6.38 12.19 4.77
C VAL A 395 -5.32 12.12 3.69
N PHE A 396 -4.86 13.28 3.22
CA PHE A 396 -3.80 13.33 2.22
C PHE A 396 -2.56 12.61 2.73
N GLY A 397 -2.06 11.64 1.98
CA GLY A 397 -0.80 11.00 2.30
C GLY A 397 -0.89 9.87 3.31
N ALA A 398 -2.08 9.37 3.66
CA ALA A 398 -2.26 8.24 4.58
C ALA A 398 -1.47 7.01 4.13
N THR A 399 -0.68 6.42 5.04
CA THR A 399 0.28 5.36 4.67
C THR A 399 0.31 4.16 5.60
N ARG A 400 -0.02 4.30 6.88
CA ARG A 400 -0.09 3.18 7.85
C ARG A 400 -1.20 3.42 8.84
N LEU A 401 -1.77 2.34 9.36
CA LEU A 401 -2.80 2.39 10.40
C LEU A 401 -2.56 1.33 11.49
N GLU A 402 -3.00 1.65 12.70
CA GLU A 402 -3.13 0.72 13.83
C GLU A 402 -4.52 0.86 14.43
N THR A 403 -5.00 -0.23 15.04
CA THR A 403 -6.33 -0.31 15.64
C THR A 403 -6.24 -0.98 17.00
N ALA A 404 -6.88 -0.39 17.99
CA ALA A 404 -7.06 -0.92 19.33
C ALA A 404 -8.17 -0.13 20.03
N ASP A 405 -8.63 -0.60 21.18
CA ASP A 405 -9.41 0.21 22.12
C ASP A 405 -8.42 1.11 22.89
N PHE A 406 -8.11 2.29 22.33
CA PHE A 406 -7.03 3.14 22.87
C PHE A 406 -7.52 3.94 24.07
N ASP A 407 -8.81 4.25 24.17
CA ASP A 407 -9.40 4.97 25.29
C ASP A 407 -10.08 4.07 26.35
N LEU A 408 -10.06 2.76 26.14
CA LEU A 408 -10.58 1.72 27.03
C LEU A 408 -12.11 1.80 27.24
N ASP A 409 -12.84 2.27 26.24
CA ASP A 409 -14.30 2.38 26.29
C ASP A 409 -15.06 1.16 25.72
N GLY A 410 -14.31 0.22 25.12
CA GLY A 410 -14.80 -1.06 24.61
C GLY A 410 -15.15 -1.07 23.12
N ASP A 411 -14.92 0.03 22.41
CA ASP A 411 -14.95 0.05 20.95
C ASP A 411 -13.54 0.12 20.33
N THR A 412 -13.45 -0.06 19.01
CA THR A 412 -12.14 0.00 18.31
C THR A 412 -11.91 1.39 17.75
N ASP A 413 -10.80 2.00 18.16
CA ASP A 413 -10.26 3.25 17.66
C ASP A 413 -9.24 3.02 16.53
N ILE A 414 -8.84 4.09 15.84
CA ILE A 414 -7.87 4.03 14.73
C ILE A 414 -6.78 5.10 14.89
N ALA A 415 -5.53 4.67 14.86
CA ALA A 415 -4.37 5.56 14.76
C ALA A 415 -3.80 5.49 13.33
N LEU A 416 -3.56 6.64 12.70
CA LEU A 416 -3.14 6.72 11.31
C LEU A 416 -1.98 7.70 11.14
N VAL A 417 -0.95 7.32 10.37
CA VAL A 417 0.11 8.25 9.94
C VAL A 417 -0.04 8.60 8.46
N ALA A 418 0.28 9.85 8.15
CA ALA A 418 0.30 10.34 6.78
C ALA A 418 1.68 10.91 6.42
N PHE A 419 2.31 10.32 5.42
CA PHE A 419 3.66 10.66 4.96
C PHE A 419 3.70 11.83 3.96
N PHE A 420 2.58 12.09 3.28
CA PHE A 420 2.39 13.19 2.31
C PHE A 420 1.21 14.11 2.70
N PRO A 421 1.18 14.63 3.94
CA PRO A 421 0.09 15.49 4.38
C PRO A 421 0.10 16.81 3.62
N ASP A 422 -1.01 17.54 3.67
CA ASP A 422 -1.00 18.95 3.30
C ASP A 422 -0.19 19.75 4.33
N PHE A 423 1.07 20.02 4.02
CA PHE A 423 1.97 20.77 4.91
C PHE A 423 1.52 22.21 5.20
N GLU A 424 0.56 22.73 4.42
CA GLU A 424 -0.03 24.07 4.60
C GLU A 424 -1.24 24.05 5.55
N GLN A 425 -1.79 22.87 5.86
CA GLN A 425 -2.92 22.71 6.77
C GLN A 425 -2.52 22.90 8.24
N GLU A 426 -3.41 23.50 9.02
CA GLU A 426 -3.33 23.57 10.49
C GLU A 426 -4.66 23.15 11.13
N PRO A 427 -4.67 22.21 12.10
CA PRO A 427 -3.54 21.37 12.51
C PRO A 427 -3.02 20.47 11.37
N LEU A 428 -1.72 20.17 11.37
CA LEU A 428 -1.10 19.30 10.36
C LEU A 428 -1.55 17.85 10.55
N ALA A 429 -2.16 17.27 9.52
CA ALA A 429 -2.62 15.89 9.51
C ALA A 429 -1.52 14.85 9.22
N SER A 430 -0.31 14.99 9.80
CA SER A 430 0.78 13.99 9.63
C SER A 430 0.57 12.74 10.49
N PHE A 431 -0.29 12.85 11.50
CA PHE A 431 -0.87 11.76 12.28
C PHE A 431 -2.31 12.16 12.61
N VAL A 432 -3.21 11.18 12.62
CA VAL A 432 -4.61 11.36 12.99
C VAL A 432 -5.02 10.19 13.90
N TYR A 433 -5.53 10.52 15.09
CA TYR A 433 -6.26 9.59 15.95
C TYR A 433 -7.75 9.77 15.67
N PHE A 434 -8.40 8.70 15.25
CA PHE A 434 -9.85 8.58 15.08
C PHE A 434 -10.39 7.88 16.32
N GLN A 435 -10.86 8.68 17.27
CA GLN A 435 -11.57 8.16 18.43
C GLN A 435 -12.98 7.76 17.98
N ASN A 436 -13.33 6.50 18.12
CA ASN A 436 -14.63 6.01 17.76
C ASN A 436 -15.66 6.48 18.81
N ILE A 437 -16.76 7.03 18.32
CA ILE A 437 -17.86 7.53 19.15
C ILE A 437 -19.19 7.01 18.59
N SER A 438 -19.10 5.88 17.88
CA SER A 438 -20.24 5.27 17.20
C SER A 438 -21.27 4.80 18.23
N THR A 439 -22.53 4.92 17.86
CA THR A 439 -23.63 4.34 18.65
C THR A 439 -24.50 3.49 17.73
N PRO A 440 -25.32 2.56 18.26
CA PRO A 440 -26.23 1.77 17.43
C PRO A 440 -27.18 2.61 16.56
N SER A 441 -27.49 3.84 16.99
CA SER A 441 -28.32 4.78 16.22
C SER A 441 -27.55 5.69 15.26
N SER A 442 -26.23 5.76 15.40
CA SER A 442 -25.33 6.62 14.63
C SER A 442 -23.98 5.92 14.46
N PRO A 443 -23.89 4.91 13.58
CA PRO A 443 -22.65 4.20 13.31
C PRO A 443 -21.65 5.09 12.55
N TRP A 444 -20.38 4.67 12.52
CA TRP A 444 -19.30 5.28 11.75
C TRP A 444 -19.03 6.75 12.12
N GLN A 445 -19.10 7.06 13.42
CA GLN A 445 -18.82 8.39 13.93
C GLN A 445 -17.48 8.41 14.64
N PHE A 446 -16.67 9.43 14.32
CA PHE A 446 -15.32 9.58 14.88
C PHE A 446 -15.06 11.02 15.27
N GLU A 447 -14.40 11.21 16.42
CA GLU A 447 -13.66 12.43 16.70
C GLU A 447 -12.22 12.32 16.18
N HIS A 448 -11.66 13.43 15.71
CA HIS A 448 -10.35 13.43 15.05
C HIS A 448 -9.36 14.31 15.79
N PHE A 449 -8.24 13.73 16.20
CA PHE A 449 -7.19 14.43 16.93
C PHE A 449 -5.85 14.34 16.20
N GLY A 450 -5.06 15.40 16.29
CA GLY A 450 -3.72 15.49 15.71
C GLY A 450 -2.67 15.86 16.76
N LEU A 451 -1.41 15.61 16.44
CA LEU A 451 -0.27 15.82 17.36
C LEU A 451 -0.02 17.31 17.68
N HIS A 452 0.44 17.58 18.90
CA HIS A 452 1.08 18.86 19.22
C HIS A 452 2.41 19.01 18.46
N GLN A 453 3.19 17.93 18.39
CA GLN A 453 4.52 17.89 17.77
C GLN A 453 4.49 17.32 16.35
N ALA A 454 3.40 17.53 15.61
CA ALA A 454 3.17 16.98 14.27
C ALA A 454 4.30 17.22 13.24
N ARG A 455 5.11 18.27 13.44
CA ARG A 455 6.23 18.70 12.57
C ARG A 455 7.61 18.26 13.05
N ALA A 456 7.71 17.61 14.21
CA ALA A 456 9.00 17.21 14.78
C ALA A 456 9.72 16.13 13.93
N GLY A 457 8.94 15.31 13.23
CA GLY A 457 9.42 14.32 12.27
C GLY A 457 8.53 14.25 11.05
N ARG A 458 8.81 13.29 10.18
CA ARG A 458 7.98 12.94 9.04
C ARG A 458 7.60 11.46 9.17
N TRP A 459 6.44 11.22 9.78
CA TRP A 459 6.04 9.89 10.26
C TRP A 459 5.67 8.97 9.10
N LEU A 460 6.30 7.79 9.03
CA LEU A 460 6.13 6.79 7.97
C LEU A 460 5.75 5.41 8.52
N VAL A 461 6.37 5.01 9.63
CA VAL A 461 6.11 3.72 10.29
C VAL A 461 5.30 3.99 11.57
N LEU A 462 4.39 3.09 11.89
CA LEU A 462 3.53 3.13 13.07
C LEU A 462 3.48 1.72 13.65
N ASN A 463 3.49 1.59 14.98
CA ASN A 463 3.24 0.34 15.68
C ASN A 463 2.51 0.63 17.00
N ALA A 464 1.57 -0.25 17.35
CA ALA A 464 0.84 -0.22 18.61
C ALA A 464 1.27 -1.38 19.51
N HIS A 465 1.60 -1.08 20.76
CA HIS A 465 1.93 -2.07 21.77
C HIS A 465 1.91 -1.40 23.15
N ASP A 466 1.66 -2.13 24.22
CA ASP A 466 1.93 -1.71 25.59
C ASP A 466 3.47 -1.64 25.83
N TYR A 467 4.09 -0.47 25.68
CA TYR A 467 5.55 -0.28 25.67
C TYR A 467 6.13 -0.05 27.06
N ASP A 468 5.36 0.56 27.96
CA ASP A 468 5.77 0.77 29.35
C ASP A 468 5.22 -0.28 30.33
N ARG A 469 4.33 -1.16 29.85
CA ARG A 469 3.84 -2.38 30.51
C ARG A 469 2.85 -2.11 31.63
N ASP A 470 2.06 -1.05 31.49
CA ASP A 470 1.03 -0.67 32.45
C ASP A 470 -0.36 -1.25 32.11
N GLY A 471 -0.50 -1.85 30.92
CA GLY A 471 -1.68 -2.57 30.46
C GLY A 471 -2.64 -1.76 29.60
N ASP A 472 -2.35 -0.49 29.29
CA ASP A 472 -2.97 0.19 28.16
C ASP A 472 -2.08 0.14 26.90
N THR A 473 -2.65 0.45 25.74
CA THR A 473 -1.92 0.36 24.46
C THR A 473 -1.32 1.71 24.11
N ASP A 474 0.00 1.74 23.95
CA ASP A 474 0.76 2.88 23.44
C ASP A 474 0.91 2.87 21.92
N LEU A 475 1.42 3.97 21.36
CA LEU A 475 1.76 4.09 19.94
C LEU A 475 3.19 4.59 19.74
N LEU A 476 3.91 3.98 18.81
CA LEU A 476 5.25 4.42 18.40
C LEU A 476 5.28 4.78 16.93
N LEU A 477 5.72 6.01 16.64
CA LEU A 477 5.84 6.53 15.28
C LEU A 477 7.31 6.63 14.88
N GLY A 478 7.63 6.18 13.67
CA GLY A 478 8.95 6.19 13.08
C GLY A 478 9.08 7.24 11.98
N SER A 479 10.12 8.06 12.04
CA SER A 479 10.32 9.19 11.13
C SER A 479 11.24 8.85 9.94
N PHE A 480 10.86 9.29 8.74
CA PHE A 480 11.65 9.21 7.52
C PHE A 480 11.74 10.58 6.83
N THR A 481 12.78 11.35 7.10
CA THR A 481 12.90 12.75 6.70
C THR A 481 13.64 12.96 5.39
N LEU A 482 14.28 11.93 4.83
CA LEU A 482 14.93 11.99 3.51
C LEU A 482 13.86 12.24 2.43
N ALA A 483 13.71 13.50 2.04
CA ALA A 483 12.66 13.93 1.13
C ALA A 483 13.13 13.88 -0.33
N ARG A 484 12.56 12.95 -1.10
CA ARG A 484 12.63 12.93 -2.58
C ARG A 484 11.41 13.56 -3.26
N VAL A 485 10.50 14.09 -2.46
CA VAL A 485 9.26 14.78 -2.89
C VAL A 485 9.25 16.23 -2.37
N PRO A 486 8.40 17.11 -2.92
CA PRO A 486 8.25 18.47 -2.42
C PRO A 486 7.89 18.51 -0.93
N VAL A 487 8.72 19.17 -0.13
CA VAL A 487 8.48 19.48 1.28
C VAL A 487 8.87 20.95 1.52
N PRO A 488 8.19 21.69 2.41
CA PRO A 488 8.59 23.04 2.75
C PRO A 488 10.05 23.11 3.20
N GLU A 489 10.81 24.07 2.66
CA GLU A 489 12.24 24.20 2.92
C GLU A 489 12.54 24.40 4.42
N SER A 490 11.66 25.10 5.14
CA SER A 490 11.74 25.31 6.58
C SER A 490 11.67 23.99 7.36
N LEU A 491 10.76 23.09 6.99
CA LEU A 491 10.63 21.77 7.61
C LEU A 491 11.86 20.90 7.31
N ARG A 492 12.31 20.88 6.05
CA ARG A 492 13.51 20.13 5.66
C ARG A 492 14.73 20.57 6.48
N LYS A 493 14.95 21.88 6.61
CA LYS A 493 16.06 22.42 7.42
C LYS A 493 15.93 22.05 8.90
N ASN A 494 14.72 22.08 9.45
CA ASN A 494 14.48 21.68 10.84
C ASN A 494 14.86 20.20 11.05
N TRP A 495 14.34 19.30 10.21
CA TRP A 495 14.65 17.88 10.30
C TRP A 495 16.14 17.56 10.10
N GLN A 496 16.86 18.32 9.28
CA GLN A 496 18.31 18.13 9.13
C GLN A 496 19.11 18.56 10.38
N GLN A 497 18.57 19.47 11.18
CA GLN A 497 19.23 19.98 12.39
C GLN A 497 18.87 19.16 13.63
N GLN A 498 17.60 18.80 13.79
CA GLN A 498 17.07 18.15 15.00
C GLN A 498 15.96 17.13 14.67
N PRO A 499 16.25 16.06 13.91
CA PRO A 499 15.22 15.09 13.56
C PRO A 499 14.70 14.40 14.82
N ALA A 500 13.37 14.34 14.98
CA ALA A 500 12.79 13.27 15.80
C ALA A 500 12.94 11.96 15.02
N ASN A 501 13.60 10.97 15.62
CA ASN A 501 13.70 9.64 15.01
C ASN A 501 12.42 8.85 15.29
N LEU A 502 11.99 8.88 16.55
CA LEU A 502 10.74 8.29 17.00
C LEU A 502 9.91 9.30 17.79
N LEU A 503 8.61 9.06 17.83
CA LEU A 503 7.68 9.69 18.76
C LEU A 503 6.90 8.58 19.45
N LEU A 504 7.11 8.42 20.76
CA LEU A 504 6.30 7.54 21.60
C LEU A 504 5.11 8.34 22.12
N LEU A 505 3.92 7.81 21.94
CA LEU A 505 2.67 8.28 22.52
C LEU A 505 2.38 7.31 23.65
N GLU A 506 2.77 7.70 24.86
CA GLU A 506 2.52 6.93 26.09
C GLU A 506 1.06 7.19 26.48
N ASN A 507 0.22 6.16 26.54
CA ASN A 507 -1.14 6.26 27.04
C ASN A 507 -1.10 6.39 28.57
N GLU A 508 -1.95 7.24 29.14
CA GLU A 508 -1.91 7.62 30.56
C GLU A 508 -3.20 7.22 31.29
N LEU A 509 -3.93 6.22 30.78
CA LEU A 509 -5.17 5.73 31.39
C LEU A 509 -4.87 4.80 32.57
N ASN A 510 -3.76 4.05 32.54
CA ASN A 510 -3.30 3.17 33.61
C ASN A 510 -1.95 3.63 34.21
N PRO A 511 -1.93 4.49 35.26
CA PRO A 511 -0.69 5.13 35.75
C PRO A 511 0.26 4.26 36.60
#